data_AF-A0A0N4XXB3-F1
#
_entry.id   AF-A0A0N4XXB3-F1
#
_cell.length_a   1.000
_cell.length_b   1.000
_cell.length_c   1.000
_cell.angle_alpha   90.00
_cell.angle_beta   90.00
_cell.angle_gamma   90.00
#
_symmetry.space_group_name_H-M   'P 1'
#
loop_
_entity.id
_entity.type
_entity.pdbx_description
1 polymer ?
#
loop_
_entity_poly.entity_id
_entity_poly.type
_entity_poly.pdbx_seq_one_letter_code
_entity_poly.pdbx_strand_id
1 'polypeptide(L)'
;MENVHLRMGMAEMAFQHEDILDDLEFAIRRFPDGCEQLVPHVIRLMHSPIEAIRASGYGFALDIITSNYQARPQLKEAYINRMQSNDLDIARQALTFLPEFVHACVADADELISAALHCCTVRNSLNDVNDYVVEAMSVFGQTNDDDGAGGEKKEVKRRSREEGEIN
;
A
#
# COMPACT_ATOMS: atom_id res chain seq x y z
N MET A 1 1.34 24.70 35.21
CA MET A 1 1.01 25.62 34.09
C MET A 1 1.71 25.23 32.78
N GLU A 2 2.78 24.44 32.81
CA GLU A 2 3.52 23.95 31.62
C GLU A 2 2.73 22.97 30.74
N ASN A 3 1.83 22.16 31.33
CA ASN A 3 1.07 21.12 30.60
C ASN A 3 0.02 21.70 29.62
N VAL A 4 -0.48 22.91 29.88
CA VAL A 4 -1.50 23.56 29.02
C VAL A 4 -0.86 24.21 27.79
N HIS A 5 0.31 24.84 27.96
CA HIS A 5 1.05 25.45 26.86
C HIS A 5 1.59 24.40 25.88
N LEU A 6 2.06 23.25 26.38
CA LEU A 6 2.43 22.11 25.52
C LEU A 6 1.24 21.57 24.74
N ARG A 7 0.08 21.42 25.38
CA ARG A 7 -1.16 20.96 24.73
C ARG A 7 -1.67 21.95 23.69
N MET A 8 -1.60 23.26 23.96
CA MET A 8 -1.95 24.30 22.99
C MET A 8 -0.97 24.31 21.82
N GLY A 9 0.34 24.20 22.06
CA GLY A 9 1.34 24.11 20.98
C GLY A 9 1.19 22.85 20.12
N MET A 10 0.82 21.71 20.72
CA MET A 10 0.50 20.49 19.96
C MET A 10 -0.81 20.61 19.18
N ALA A 11 -1.83 21.28 19.74
CA ALA A 11 -3.08 21.54 19.04
C ALA A 11 -2.87 22.51 17.86
N GLU A 12 -2.11 23.59 18.04
CA GLU A 12 -1.77 24.54 16.98
C GLU A 12 -0.94 23.89 15.87
N MET A 13 0.03 23.03 16.21
CA MET A 13 0.76 22.24 15.20
C MET A 13 -0.18 21.25 14.49
N ALA A 14 -1.08 20.59 15.22
CA ALA A 14 -2.07 19.69 14.61
C ALA A 14 -2.99 20.40 13.62
N PHE A 15 -3.49 21.60 13.95
CA PHE A 15 -4.30 22.42 13.03
C PHE A 15 -3.52 22.85 11.77
N GLN A 16 -2.27 23.28 11.92
CA GLN A 16 -1.43 23.61 10.76
C GLN A 16 -1.14 22.40 9.88
N HIS A 17 -1.07 21.22 10.48
CA HIS A 17 -0.93 19.98 9.73
C HIS A 17 -2.23 19.60 9.02
N GLU A 18 -3.40 19.76 9.62
CA GLU A 18 -4.70 19.50 8.96
C GLU A 18 -4.89 20.37 7.71
N ASP A 19 -4.64 21.68 7.79
CA ASP A 19 -4.76 22.58 6.62
C ASP A 19 -3.83 22.14 5.47
N ILE A 20 -2.59 21.74 5.80
CA ILE A 20 -1.61 21.26 4.80
C ILE A 20 -2.05 19.93 4.19
N LEU A 21 -2.63 19.02 4.99
CA LEU A 21 -3.14 17.74 4.50
C LEU A 21 -4.32 17.94 3.56
N ASP A 22 -5.24 18.85 3.89
CA ASP A 22 -6.38 19.21 3.04
C ASP A 22 -5.93 19.83 1.71
N ASP A 23 -4.95 20.74 1.74
CA ASP A 23 -4.36 21.34 0.54
C ASP A 23 -3.68 20.28 -0.36
N LEU A 24 -2.97 19.33 0.25
CA LEU A 24 -2.33 18.21 -0.47
C LEU A 24 -3.37 17.28 -1.08
N GLU A 25 -4.40 16.91 -0.33
CA GLU A 25 -5.50 16.09 -0.81
C GLU A 25 -6.22 16.75 -1.99
N PHE A 26 -6.50 18.06 -1.86
CA PHE A 26 -7.08 18.85 -2.93
C PHE A 26 -6.19 18.88 -4.17
N ALA A 27 -4.88 19.10 -3.99
CA ALA A 27 -3.93 19.16 -5.09
C ALA A 27 -3.83 17.83 -5.84
N ILE A 28 -3.74 16.71 -5.12
CA ILE A 28 -3.65 15.36 -5.71
C ILE A 28 -4.90 15.04 -6.52
N ARG A 29 -6.09 15.33 -5.97
CA ARG A 29 -7.36 15.07 -6.66
C ARG A 29 -7.58 15.98 -7.87
N ARG A 30 -7.17 17.25 -7.79
CA ARG A 30 -7.50 18.25 -8.80
C ARG A 30 -6.48 18.31 -9.94
N PHE A 31 -5.23 17.96 -9.67
CA PHE A 31 -4.10 18.07 -10.60
C PHE A 31 -3.30 16.75 -10.69
N PRO A 32 -3.91 15.65 -11.18
CA PRO A 32 -3.25 14.33 -11.24
C PRO A 32 -1.94 14.37 -12.05
N ASP A 33 -1.90 15.16 -13.13
CA ASP A 33 -0.73 15.31 -14.00
C ASP A 33 0.42 16.10 -13.33
N GLY A 34 0.15 16.81 -12.23
CA GLY A 34 1.13 17.61 -11.49
C GLY A 34 1.66 16.94 -10.22
N CYS A 35 1.19 15.73 -9.90
CA CYS A 35 1.44 15.06 -8.62
C CYS A 35 2.92 14.75 -8.35
N GLU A 36 3.78 14.68 -9.38
CA GLU A 36 5.22 14.44 -9.21
C GLU A 36 5.89 15.48 -8.31
N GLN A 37 5.45 16.74 -8.37
CA GLN A 37 5.99 17.81 -7.55
C GLN A 37 5.65 17.63 -6.06
N LEU A 38 4.62 16.85 -5.75
CA LEU A 38 4.17 16.56 -4.39
C LEU A 38 4.90 15.36 -3.76
N VAL A 39 5.56 14.52 -4.56
CA VAL A 39 6.24 13.30 -4.09
C VAL A 39 7.23 13.57 -2.94
N PRO A 40 8.12 14.60 -3.01
CA PRO A 40 9.02 14.90 -1.90
C PRO A 40 8.31 15.33 -0.61
N HIS A 41 7.11 15.91 -0.73
CA HIS A 41 6.29 16.30 0.42
C HIS A 41 5.64 15.07 1.05
N VAL A 42 5.04 14.21 0.24
CA VAL A 42 4.43 12.94 0.68
C VAL A 42 5.45 12.04 1.39
N ILE A 43 6.67 11.90 0.83
CA ILE A 43 7.75 11.12 1.46
C ILE A 43 8.11 11.66 2.85
N ARG A 44 8.10 13.00 3.03
CA ARG A 44 8.34 13.61 4.35
C ARG A 44 7.21 13.30 5.33
N LEU A 45 5.96 13.33 4.88
CA LEU A 45 4.80 13.00 5.71
C LEU A 45 4.84 11.55 6.20
N MET A 46 5.22 10.60 5.34
CA MET A 46 5.40 9.18 5.71
C MET A 46 6.45 8.96 6.83
N HIS A 47 7.32 9.94 7.07
CA HIS A 47 8.33 9.93 8.13
C HIS A 47 8.04 10.91 9.27
N SER A 48 6.82 11.45 9.34
CA SER A 48 6.41 12.36 10.43
C SER A 48 6.48 11.65 11.79
N PRO A 49 6.85 12.34 12.89
CA PRO A 49 6.72 11.75 14.23
C PRO A 49 5.25 11.57 14.65
N ILE A 50 4.31 12.23 13.97
CA ILE A 50 2.87 12.18 14.27
C ILE A 50 2.21 11.08 13.44
N GLU A 51 1.63 10.09 14.10
CA GLU A 51 1.02 8.90 13.48
C GLU A 51 -0.07 9.23 12.46
N ALA A 52 -0.98 10.16 12.78
CA ALA A 52 -2.06 10.57 11.89
C ALA A 52 -1.54 11.21 10.60
N ILE A 53 -0.45 11.99 10.70
CA ILE A 53 0.19 12.60 9.53
C ILE A 53 0.89 11.54 8.69
N ARG A 54 1.56 10.57 9.32
CA ARG A 54 2.15 9.44 8.60
C ARG A 54 1.09 8.64 7.84
N ALA A 55 -0.03 8.32 8.50
CA ALA A 55 -1.15 7.61 7.87
C ALA A 55 -1.64 8.35 6.62
N SER A 56 -1.84 9.66 6.73
CA SER A 56 -2.23 10.50 5.60
C SER A 56 -1.18 10.51 4.49
N GLY A 57 0.11 10.55 4.85
CA GLY A 57 1.22 10.42 3.90
C GLY A 57 1.20 9.10 3.12
N TYR A 58 0.90 7.97 3.77
CA TYR A 58 0.73 6.69 3.08
C TYR A 58 -0.49 6.69 2.14
N GLY A 59 -1.62 7.27 2.58
CA GLY A 59 -2.81 7.44 1.74
C GLY A 59 -2.51 8.25 0.47
N PHE A 60 -1.86 9.40 0.61
CA PHE A 60 -1.45 10.22 -0.54
C PHE A 60 -0.46 9.51 -1.46
N ALA A 61 0.47 8.71 -0.92
CA ALA A 61 1.38 7.92 -1.73
C ALA A 61 0.61 6.91 -2.60
N LEU A 62 -0.39 6.23 -2.04
CA LEU A 62 -1.26 5.30 -2.77
C LEU A 62 -2.08 6.01 -3.84
N ASP A 63 -2.65 7.17 -3.53
CA ASP A 63 -3.40 7.97 -4.51
C ASP A 63 -2.51 8.41 -5.69
N ILE A 64 -1.27 8.81 -5.42
CA ILE A 64 -0.31 9.19 -6.47
C ILE A 64 0.13 7.97 -7.28
N ILE A 65 0.44 6.84 -6.64
CA ILE A 65 0.84 5.60 -7.32
C ILE A 65 -0.27 5.13 -8.27
N THR A 66 -1.52 5.15 -7.82
CA THR A 66 -2.65 4.67 -8.61
C THR A 66 -2.98 5.60 -9.78
N SER A 67 -2.79 6.92 -9.62
CA SER A 67 -3.07 7.92 -10.66
C SER A 67 -1.91 8.21 -11.62
N ASN A 68 -0.64 8.09 -11.18
CA ASN A 68 0.54 8.44 -11.96
C ASN A 68 1.64 7.36 -11.86
N TYR A 69 1.88 6.67 -12.99
CA TYR A 69 2.87 5.60 -13.06
C TYR A 69 4.34 6.09 -12.90
N GLN A 70 4.65 7.33 -13.29
CA GLN A 70 6.02 7.84 -13.28
C GLN A 70 6.56 8.08 -11.87
N ALA A 71 5.69 8.40 -10.91
CA ALA A 71 6.06 8.62 -9.51
C ALA A 71 6.27 7.31 -8.72
N ARG A 72 5.81 6.17 -9.26
CA ARG A 72 5.82 4.87 -8.57
C ARG A 72 7.21 4.43 -8.09
N PRO A 73 8.29 4.49 -8.89
CA PRO A 73 9.60 4.00 -8.45
C PRO A 73 10.09 4.74 -7.20
N GLN A 74 9.93 6.06 -7.18
CA GLN A 74 10.38 6.90 -6.07
C GLN A 74 9.57 6.65 -4.79
N LEU A 75 8.25 6.56 -4.90
CA LEU A 75 7.39 6.27 -3.75
C LEU A 75 7.55 4.84 -3.23
N LYS A 76 7.75 3.87 -4.13
CA LYS A 76 8.05 2.47 -3.76
C LYS A 76 9.35 2.38 -2.97
N GLU A 77 10.43 2.98 -3.47
CA GLU A 77 11.72 2.97 -2.78
C GLU A 77 11.62 3.66 -1.41
N ALA A 78 10.92 4.80 -1.34
CA ALA A 78 10.68 5.48 -0.08
C ALA A 78 9.88 4.60 0.90
N TYR A 79 8.85 3.88 0.43
CA TYR A 79 8.05 2.96 1.24
C TYR A 79 8.87 1.80 1.79
N ILE A 80 9.69 1.14 0.96
CA ILE A 80 10.60 0.07 1.41
C ILE A 80 11.56 0.59 2.50
N ASN A 81 12.12 1.79 2.29
CA ASN A 81 12.97 2.43 3.30
C ASN A 81 12.24 2.73 4.61
N ARG A 82 10.92 3.01 4.59
CA ARG A 82 10.12 3.17 5.81
C ARG A 82 9.93 1.84 6.54
N MET A 83 9.61 0.77 5.83
CA MET A 83 9.53 -0.58 6.42
C MET A 83 10.84 -0.96 7.09
N GLN A 84 11.98 -0.64 6.48
CA GLN A 84 13.33 -0.96 7.00
C GLN A 84 13.88 0.07 8.00
N SER A 85 13.08 1.07 8.41
CA SER A 85 13.51 2.09 9.36
C SER A 85 13.91 1.48 10.72
N ASN A 86 14.91 2.06 11.37
CA ASN A 86 15.27 1.72 12.76
C ASN A 86 14.24 2.24 13.78
N ASP A 87 13.41 3.22 13.37
CA ASP A 87 12.25 3.66 14.13
C ASP A 87 11.13 2.61 13.98
N LEU A 88 10.84 1.92 15.09
CA LEU A 88 9.86 0.83 15.10
C LEU A 88 8.44 1.32 14.88
N ASP A 89 8.08 2.55 15.26
CA ASP A 89 6.72 3.06 15.06
C ASP A 89 6.49 3.38 13.58
N ILE A 90 7.51 3.92 12.91
CA ILE A 90 7.50 4.16 11.46
C ILE A 90 7.46 2.83 10.70
N ALA A 91 8.32 1.87 11.06
CA ALA A 91 8.36 0.55 10.41
C ALA A 91 7.05 -0.21 10.61
N ARG A 92 6.51 -0.22 11.83
CA ARG A 92 5.23 -0.84 12.17
C ARG A 92 4.10 -0.26 11.34
N GLN A 93 3.99 1.07 11.28
CA GLN A 93 2.93 1.70 10.52
C GLN A 93 3.10 1.50 9.01
N ALA A 94 4.33 1.44 8.48
CA ALA A 94 4.53 1.11 7.07
C ALA A 94 3.94 -0.28 6.73
N LEU A 95 4.15 -1.26 7.61
CA LEU A 95 3.67 -2.63 7.41
C LEU A 95 2.14 -2.74 7.40
N THR A 96 1.41 -1.88 8.14
CA THR A 96 -0.06 -1.91 8.14
C THR A 96 -0.67 -1.50 6.81
N PHE A 97 0.08 -0.79 5.94
CA PHE A 97 -0.36 -0.40 4.59
C PHE A 97 0.16 -1.34 3.49
N LEU A 98 0.86 -2.42 3.86
CA LEU A 98 1.46 -3.34 2.90
C LEU A 98 0.45 -3.96 1.92
N PRO A 99 -0.74 -4.43 2.37
CA PRO A 99 -1.74 -4.99 1.45
C PRO A 99 -2.14 -4.01 0.34
N GLU A 100 -2.38 -2.74 0.68
CA GLU A 100 -2.79 -1.71 -0.27
C GLU A 100 -1.66 -1.35 -1.23
N PHE A 101 -0.41 -1.31 -0.76
CA PHE A 101 0.74 -1.09 -1.64
C PHE A 101 0.97 -2.26 -2.60
N VAL A 102 0.80 -3.50 -2.15
CA VAL A 102 0.86 -4.69 -3.00
C VAL A 102 -0.25 -4.67 -4.05
N HIS A 103 -1.47 -4.31 -3.68
CA HIS A 103 -2.57 -4.15 -4.63
C HIS A 103 -2.31 -3.05 -5.66
N ALA A 104 -1.78 -1.90 -5.23
CA ALA A 104 -1.50 -0.76 -6.12
C ALA A 104 -0.30 -1.01 -7.06
N CYS A 105 0.65 -1.84 -6.63
CA CYS A 105 1.90 -2.16 -7.33
C CYS A 105 2.10 -3.66 -7.51
N VAL A 106 1.13 -4.36 -8.11
CA VAL A 106 1.18 -5.84 -8.30
C VAL A 106 2.47 -6.31 -8.98
N ALA A 107 3.00 -5.54 -9.94
CA ALA A 107 4.24 -5.86 -10.64
C ALA A 107 5.49 -5.90 -9.72
N ASP A 108 5.44 -5.22 -8.58
CA ASP A 108 6.52 -5.15 -7.59
C ASP A 108 6.17 -5.89 -6.28
N ALA A 109 5.06 -6.64 -6.25
CA ALA A 109 4.53 -7.25 -5.03
C ALA A 109 5.52 -8.20 -4.36
N ASP A 110 6.24 -9.02 -5.12
CA ASP A 110 7.25 -9.95 -4.60
C ASP A 110 8.37 -9.22 -3.83
N GLU A 111 8.79 -8.06 -4.34
CA GLU A 111 9.83 -7.23 -3.69
C GLU A 111 9.30 -6.62 -2.38
N LEU A 112 8.07 -6.08 -2.41
CA LEU A 112 7.42 -5.49 -1.25
C LEU A 112 7.21 -6.53 -0.13
N ILE A 113 6.68 -7.70 -0.47
CA ILE A 113 6.44 -8.81 0.46
C ILE A 113 7.78 -9.34 1.02
N SER A 114 8.80 -9.50 0.18
CA SER A 114 10.13 -9.94 0.64
C SER A 114 10.76 -8.95 1.61
N ALA A 115 10.66 -7.65 1.34
CA ALA A 115 11.16 -6.61 2.23
C ALA A 115 10.44 -6.66 3.59
N ALA A 116 9.12 -6.83 3.59
CA ALA A 116 8.31 -6.92 4.81
C ALA A 116 8.62 -8.19 5.62
N LEU A 117 8.74 -9.34 4.96
CA LEU A 117 9.12 -10.62 5.60
C LEU A 117 10.50 -10.54 6.26
N HIS A 118 11.49 -9.99 5.54
CA HIS A 118 12.83 -9.79 6.10
C HIS A 118 12.78 -8.90 7.34
N CYS A 119 12.03 -7.80 7.26
CA CYS A 119 11.83 -6.87 8.35
C CYS A 119 11.24 -7.53 9.61
N CYS A 120 10.18 -8.35 9.47
CA CYS A 120 9.49 -8.97 10.60
C CYS A 120 10.27 -10.16 11.17
N THR A 121 10.91 -10.97 10.31
CA THR A 121 11.71 -12.12 10.76
C THR A 121 12.96 -11.71 11.55
N VAL A 122 13.59 -10.58 11.21
CA VAL A 122 14.76 -10.06 11.91
C VAL A 122 14.37 -9.33 13.22
N ARG A 123 13.14 -8.84 13.32
CA ARG A 123 12.71 -7.96 14.42
C ARG A 123 11.46 -8.49 15.12
N ASN A 124 11.69 -9.26 16.19
CA ASN A 124 10.64 -9.80 17.07
C ASN A 124 9.64 -8.75 17.59
N SER A 125 10.02 -7.47 17.64
CA SER A 125 9.16 -6.34 18.07
C SER A 125 8.05 -5.97 17.07
N LEU A 126 8.02 -6.59 15.88
CA LEU A 126 7.02 -6.36 14.83
C LEU A 126 6.09 -7.56 14.61
N ASN A 127 6.07 -8.53 15.55
CA ASN A 127 5.25 -9.73 15.38
C ASN A 127 3.74 -9.47 15.34
N ASP A 128 3.28 -8.40 15.95
CA ASP A 128 1.88 -7.96 15.97
C ASP A 128 1.38 -7.37 14.63
N VAL A 129 2.28 -7.11 13.68
CA VAL A 129 1.92 -6.67 12.31
C VAL A 129 2.17 -7.74 11.25
N ASN A 130 2.49 -8.97 11.65
CA ASN A 130 2.65 -10.10 10.71
C ASN A 130 1.38 -10.42 9.92
N ASP A 131 0.20 -10.16 10.51
CA ASP A 131 -1.09 -10.43 9.85
C ASP A 131 -1.23 -9.63 8.55
N TYR A 132 -0.68 -8.40 8.50
CA TYR A 132 -0.67 -7.59 7.27
C TYR A 132 0.25 -8.16 6.18
N VAL A 133 1.31 -8.89 6.56
CA VAL A 133 2.17 -9.59 5.60
C VAL A 133 1.42 -10.79 5.01
N VAL A 134 0.72 -11.54 5.85
CA VAL A 134 -0.11 -12.67 5.41
C VAL A 134 -1.25 -12.17 4.50
N GLU A 135 -1.90 -11.07 4.86
CA GLU A 135 -2.93 -10.43 4.05
C GLU A 135 -2.37 -9.99 2.69
N ALA A 136 -1.22 -9.31 2.66
CA ALA A 136 -0.58 -8.89 1.42
C ALA A 136 -0.25 -10.08 0.49
N MET A 137 0.20 -11.21 1.04
CA MET A 137 0.42 -12.44 0.27
C MET A 137 -0.89 -12.99 -0.30
N SER A 138 -1.99 -12.91 0.45
CA SER A 138 -3.32 -13.30 -0.04
C SER A 138 -3.81 -12.39 -1.18
N VAL A 139 -3.61 -11.07 -1.05
CA VAL A 139 -3.96 -10.08 -2.08
C VAL A 139 -3.19 -10.39 -3.37
N PHE A 140 -1.88 -10.63 -3.26
CA PHE A 140 -1.05 -10.97 -4.42
C PHE A 140 -1.49 -12.29 -5.09
N GLY A 141 -1.85 -13.30 -4.30
CA GLY A 141 -2.40 -14.56 -4.81
C GLY A 141 -3.69 -14.37 -5.61
N GLN A 142 -4.62 -13.56 -5.11
CA GLN A 142 -5.89 -13.27 -5.79
C GLN A 142 -5.68 -12.53 -7.12
N THR A 143 -4.75 -11.56 -7.17
CA THR A 143 -4.44 -10.86 -8.42
C THR A 143 -3.85 -11.77 -9.50
N ASN A 144 -3.16 -12.84 -9.12
CA ASN A 144 -2.60 -13.80 -10.07
C ASN A 144 -3.64 -14.82 -10.57
N ASP A 145 -4.66 -15.14 -9.77
CA ASP A 145 -5.72 -16.09 -10.14
C ASP A 145 -6.78 -15.46 -11.07
N ASP A 146 -7.00 -14.14 -11.01
CA ASP A 146 -8.02 -13.43 -11.81
C ASP A 146 -7.61 -13.26 -13.29
N ASP A 147 -6.31 -13.28 -13.59
CA ASP A 147 -5.78 -13.33 -14.97
C ASP A 147 -5.90 -14.75 -15.60
N GLY A 148 -6.29 -15.77 -14.82
CA GLY A 148 -6.48 -17.15 -15.27
C GLY A 148 -7.93 -17.54 -15.61
N ALA A 149 -8.92 -16.68 -15.33
CA ALA A 149 -10.34 -17.00 -15.52
C ALA A 149 -10.87 -16.67 -16.95
N GLY A 150 -9.98 -16.57 -17.92
CA GLY A 150 -10.26 -16.28 -19.33
C GLY A 150 -10.24 -17.50 -20.24
N GLY A 151 -11.10 -18.50 -19.98
CA GLY A 151 -11.58 -19.40 -21.02
C GLY A 151 -11.16 -20.86 -20.94
N GLU A 152 -12.02 -21.68 -20.34
CA GLU A 152 -12.35 -23.01 -20.88
C GLU A 152 -13.81 -23.33 -20.55
N LYS A 153 -14.72 -22.78 -21.35
CA LYS A 153 -16.08 -23.33 -21.42
C LYS A 153 -15.95 -24.74 -22.02
N LYS A 154 -15.95 -25.75 -21.17
CA LYS A 154 -16.19 -27.16 -21.54
C LYS A 154 -17.47 -27.23 -22.37
N GLU A 155 -17.33 -27.28 -23.69
CA GLU A 155 -18.42 -27.52 -24.62
C GLU A 155 -18.81 -29.00 -24.50
N VAL A 156 -19.83 -29.26 -23.68
CA VAL A 156 -20.49 -30.56 -23.58
C VAL A 156 -21.23 -30.82 -24.90
N LYS A 157 -20.55 -31.41 -25.86
CA LYS A 157 -21.19 -31.88 -27.10
C LYS A 157 -21.77 -33.28 -26.89
N ARG A 158 -23.01 -33.32 -26.38
CA ARG A 158 -23.92 -34.47 -26.54
C ARG A 158 -24.20 -34.68 -28.03
N ARG A 159 -23.86 -35.84 -28.59
CA ARG A 159 -24.56 -36.44 -29.74
C ARG A 159 -24.71 -37.96 -29.56
N SER A 160 -26.00 -38.35 -29.50
CA SER A 160 -26.69 -39.64 -29.62
C SER A 160 -25.95 -40.70 -30.48
N ARG A 161 -25.86 -41.98 -30.06
CA ARG A 161 -26.79 -43.12 -30.35
C ARG A 161 -27.02 -43.28 -31.87
N GLU A 162 -26.66 -44.36 -32.58
CA GLU A 162 -27.04 -45.79 -32.51
C GLU A 162 -26.24 -46.50 -33.65
N GLU A 163 -25.65 -47.70 -33.50
CA GLU A 163 -26.09 -49.04 -33.99
C GLU A 163 -24.75 -49.84 -34.09
N GLY A 164 -24.58 -51.04 -33.55
CA GLY A 164 -25.12 -52.28 -34.08
C GLY A 164 -24.23 -52.82 -35.21
N GLU A 165 -23.36 -53.81 -34.95
CA GLU A 165 -23.12 -55.03 -35.77
C GLU A 165 -21.77 -55.74 -35.47
N ILE A 166 -21.92 -56.98 -34.96
CA ILE A 166 -21.18 -58.24 -35.21
C ILE A 166 -19.66 -58.28 -35.45
N ASN A 167 -18.97 -59.01 -34.57
CA ASN A 167 -18.45 -60.36 -34.90
C ASN A 167 -18.40 -61.24 -33.64
#